data_AF-A0A354CSP4-F1
#
_entry.id   AF-A0A354CSP4-F1
#
_cell.length_a   1.000
_cell.length_b   1.000
_cell.length_c   1.000
_cell.angle_alpha   90.00
_cell.angle_beta   90.00
_cell.angle_gamma   90.00
#
_symmetry.space_group_name_H-M   'P 1'
#
loop_
_entity.id
_entity.type
_entity.pdbx_description
1 polymer ?
#
loop_
_entity_poly.entity_id
_entity_poly.type
_entity_poly.pdbx_seq_one_letter_code
_entity_poly.pdbx_strand_id
1 'polypeptide(L)'
;MGKNKTQKRVYYLGGHSYSPDTSTPLCCNTGIFERVTLYKSPKGAFFTIRESNFDNVGIDGSAVEVLSESAARSFMDEHAAEIITDNYNRVFGKPVQG
;
A
#
# COMPACT_ATOMS: atom_id res chain seq x y z
N MET A 1 0.48 16.64 27.79
CA MET A 1 -0.25 16.32 26.55
C MET A 1 0.25 14.97 26.05
N GLY A 2 -0.56 13.92 26.17
CA GLY A 2 -0.13 12.56 25.90
C GLY A 2 0.23 12.37 24.43
N LYS A 3 1.42 11.83 24.16
CA LYS A 3 1.77 11.36 22.80
C LYS A 3 0.77 10.28 22.44
N ASN A 4 -0.16 10.58 21.54
CA ASN A 4 -1.05 9.60 20.97
C ASN A 4 -0.15 8.58 20.25
N LYS A 5 0.09 7.42 20.88
CA LYS A 5 0.87 6.35 20.27
C LYS A 5 0.01 5.84 19.13
N THR A 6 0.27 6.29 17.90
CA THR A 6 -0.34 5.74 16.69
C THR A 6 -0.19 4.22 16.79
N GLN A 7 -1.31 3.53 16.97
CA GLN A 7 -1.32 2.09 17.12
C GLN A 7 -0.70 1.51 15.85
N LYS A 8 0.39 0.75 15.98
CA LYS A 8 1.07 0.15 14.84
C LYS A 8 0.06 -0.72 14.08
N ARG A 9 -0.16 -0.42 12.80
CA ARG A 9 -1.07 -1.18 11.97
C ARG A 9 -0.35 -2.43 11.50
N VAL A 10 -0.82 -3.59 11.94
CA VAL A 10 -0.25 -4.90 11.58
C VAL A 10 -1.38 -5.82 11.16
N TYR A 11 -1.24 -6.40 9.99
CA TYR A 11 -2.20 -7.30 9.37
C TYR A 11 -1.59 -8.69 9.24
N TYR A 12 -2.35 -9.73 9.58
CA TYR A 12 -1.88 -11.11 9.56
C TYR A 12 -2.62 -11.89 8.47
N LEU A 13 -1.91 -12.33 7.42
CA LEU A 13 -2.49 -13.10 6.31
C LEU A 13 -1.57 -14.27 5.95
N GLY A 14 -2.16 -15.47 5.82
CA GLY A 14 -1.44 -16.66 5.35
C GLY A 14 -0.20 -17.03 6.18
N GLY A 15 -0.20 -16.75 7.49
CA GLY A 15 0.95 -17.00 8.38
C GLY A 15 2.05 -15.92 8.36
N HIS A 16 1.85 -14.82 7.62
CA HIS A 16 2.77 -13.70 7.54
C HIS A 16 2.15 -12.42 8.13
N SER A 17 3.01 -11.51 8.61
CA SER A 17 2.59 -10.18 9.04
C SER A 17 3.01 -9.11 8.05
N TYR A 18 2.10 -8.17 7.80
CA TYR A 18 2.27 -7.04 6.90
C TYR A 18 1.99 -5.76 7.67
N SER A 19 2.85 -4.76 7.50
CA SER A 19 2.69 -3.48 8.18
C SER A 19 3.08 -2.34 7.23
N PRO A 20 2.23 -1.32 7.06
CA PRO A 20 2.58 -0.14 6.28
C PRO A 20 3.77 0.61 6.91
N ASP A 21 3.91 0.57 8.24
CA ASP A 21 4.94 1.30 8.98
C ASP A 21 6.37 0.83 8.67
N THR A 22 6.52 -0.43 8.24
CA THR A 22 7.82 -1.03 7.88
C THR A 22 7.96 -1.30 6.39
N SER A 23 6.94 -1.00 5.59
CA SER A 23 6.91 -1.29 4.16
C SER A 23 7.07 -0.01 3.34
N THR A 24 7.52 -0.18 2.10
CA THR A 24 7.69 0.95 1.17
C THR A 24 6.40 1.14 0.37
N PRO A 25 5.69 2.28 0.48
CA PRO A 25 4.55 2.56 -0.39
C PRO A 25 5.04 2.84 -1.81
N LEU A 26 4.41 2.24 -2.80
CA LEU A 26 4.79 2.33 -4.21
C LEU A 26 3.79 3.13 -5.05
N CYS A 27 2.50 2.98 -4.76
CA CYS A 27 1.42 3.65 -5.48
C CYS A 27 0.27 3.89 -4.52
N CYS A 28 -0.35 5.07 -4.60
CA CYS A 28 -1.43 5.47 -3.68
C CYS A 28 -2.60 6.03 -4.46
N ASN A 29 -3.51 5.16 -4.89
CA ASN A 29 -4.74 5.59 -5.54
C ASN A 29 -5.72 6.15 -4.49
N THR A 30 -6.13 7.40 -4.67
CA THR A 30 -7.17 8.03 -3.84
C THR A 30 -8.43 8.23 -4.68
N GLY A 31 -9.38 7.30 -4.55
CA GLY A 31 -10.70 7.41 -5.14
C GLY A 31 -11.65 8.22 -4.25
N ILE A 32 -12.88 8.42 -4.73
CA ILE A 32 -13.93 9.13 -3.97
C ILE A 32 -14.33 8.32 -2.73
N PHE A 33 -14.46 7.01 -2.86
CA PHE A 33 -14.97 6.13 -1.80
C PHE A 33 -13.88 5.53 -0.91
N GLU A 34 -12.68 5.40 -1.46
CA GLU A 34 -11.62 4.64 -0.84
C GLU A 34 -10.25 5.15 -1.24
N ARG A 35 -9.29 4.84 -0.39
CA ARG A 35 -7.86 5.00 -0.65
C ARG A 35 -7.23 3.63 -0.68
N VAL A 36 -6.55 3.30 -1.77
CA VAL A 36 -5.82 2.04 -1.93
C VAL A 36 -4.34 2.34 -2.07
N THR A 37 -3.54 1.88 -1.11
CA THR A 37 -2.09 2.02 -1.15
C THR A 37 -1.43 0.67 -1.36
N LEU A 38 -0.64 0.56 -2.43
CA LEU A 38 0.24 -0.57 -2.70
C LEU A 38 1.57 -0.40 -1.97
N TYR A 39 1.98 -1.44 -1.25
CA TYR A 39 3.24 -1.51 -0.52
C TYR A 39 4.11 -2.67 -0.99
N LYS A 40 5.43 -2.51 -0.84
CA LYS A 40 6.40 -3.60 -0.85
C LYS A 40 7.01 -3.78 0.54
N SER A 41 6.85 -4.96 1.10
CA SER A 41 7.45 -5.32 2.39
C SER A 41 8.98 -5.46 2.28
N PRO A 42 9.71 -5.36 3.41
CA PRO A 42 11.15 -5.62 3.45
C PRO A 42 11.55 -7.02 2.94
N LYS A 43 10.64 -8.00 3.09
CA LYS A 43 10.83 -9.39 2.63
C LYS A 43 10.46 -9.59 1.15
N GLY A 44 10.05 -8.54 0.45
CA GLY A 44 9.80 -8.57 -0.99
C GLY A 44 8.35 -8.84 -1.41
N ALA A 45 7.45 -9.17 -0.49
CA ALA A 45 6.03 -9.35 -0.79
C ALA A 45 5.35 -8.01 -1.10
N PHE A 46 4.41 -8.03 -2.05
CA PHE A 46 3.55 -6.91 -2.40
C PHE A 46 2.18 -7.08 -1.75
N PHE A 47 1.62 -5.99 -1.24
CA PHE A 47 0.28 -6.01 -0.66
C PHE A 47 -0.39 -4.64 -0.75
N THR A 48 -1.70 -4.63 -0.85
CA THR A 48 -2.51 -3.40 -0.81
C THR A 48 -3.18 -3.25 0.55
N ILE A 49 -3.38 -2.00 0.96
CA ILE A 49 -4.29 -1.65 2.04
C ILE A 49 -5.36 -0.76 1.43
N ARG A 50 -6.62 -1.14 1.58
CA ARG A 50 -7.80 -0.38 1.17
C ARG A 50 -8.45 0.22 2.41
N GLU A 51 -8.56 1.54 2.43
CA GLU A 51 -9.12 2.33 3.52
C GLU A 51 -10.36 3.06 3.00
N SER A 52 -11.48 2.98 3.72
CA SER A 52 -12.68 3.74 3.38
C SER A 52 -12.48 5.23 3.69
N ASN A 53 -12.91 6.12 2.79
CA ASN A 53 -12.84 7.57 3.02
C ASN A 53 -14.02 8.11 3.85
N PHE A 54 -14.95 7.25 4.26
CA PHE A 54 -16.12 7.61 5.04
C PHE A 54 -15.94 7.19 6.51
N ASP A 55 -15.67 8.17 7.38
CA ASP A 55 -15.52 7.98 8.83
C ASP A 55 -16.79 7.45 9.55
N ASN A 56 -17.94 7.39 8.86
CA ASN A 56 -19.26 7.16 9.48
C ASN A 56 -19.98 5.89 9.03
N VAL A 57 -19.35 5.06 8.19
CA VAL A 57 -19.87 3.73 7.86
C VAL A 57 -18.96 2.77 8.62
N GLY A 58 -19.48 2.11 9.67
CA GLY A 58 -18.74 1.25 10.60
C GLY A 58 -18.09 -0.01 10.01
N ILE A 59 -17.60 0.06 8.78
CA ILE A 59 -16.68 -0.88 8.17
C ILE A 59 -15.28 -0.43 8.61
N ASP A 60 -14.96 -0.71 9.87
CA ASP A 60 -13.70 -0.42 10.55
C ASP A 60 -12.55 -1.35 10.07
N GLY A 61 -12.68 -1.91 8.87
CA GLY A 61 -11.81 -2.94 8.34
C GLY A 61 -11.06 -2.41 7.14
N SER A 62 -9.81 -1.96 7.33
CA SER A 62 -8.91 -1.85 6.19
C SER A 62 -8.78 -3.25 5.57
N ALA A 63 -9.18 -3.42 4.32
CA ALA A 63 -8.99 -4.68 3.62
C ALA A 63 -7.53 -4.76 3.17
N VAL A 64 -6.91 -5.92 3.39
CA VAL A 64 -5.52 -6.18 2.98
C VAL A 64 -5.48 -7.36 2.05
N GLU A 65 -4.81 -7.19 0.92
CA GLU A 65 -4.65 -8.21 -0.10
C GLU A 65 -3.17 -8.35 -0.44
N VAL A 66 -2.69 -9.60 -0.54
CA VAL A 66 -1.32 -9.90 -0.96
C VAL A 66 -1.33 -10.16 -2.47
N LEU A 67 -0.45 -9.47 -3.20
CA LEU A 67 -0.39 -9.54 -4.65
C LEU A 67 0.85 -10.29 -5.12
N SER A 68 0.75 -10.94 -6.29
CA SER A 68 1.92 -11.33 -7.06
C SER A 68 2.64 -10.09 -7.58
N GLU A 69 3.91 -10.23 -7.98
CA GLU A 69 4.63 -9.11 -8.61
C GLU A 69 3.94 -8.62 -9.88
N SER A 70 3.39 -9.53 -10.69
CA SER A 70 2.65 -9.17 -11.91
C SER A 70 1.41 -8.34 -11.59
N ALA A 71 0.60 -8.75 -10.61
CA ALA A 71 -0.59 -8.00 -10.20
C ALA A 71 -0.22 -6.64 -9.59
N ALA A 72 0.89 -6.56 -8.84
CA ALA A 72 1.39 -5.30 -8.31
C ALA A 72 1.84 -4.35 -9.43
N ARG A 73 2.48 -4.85 -10.49
CA ARG A 73 2.82 -4.05 -11.67
C ARG A 73 1.58 -3.58 -12.41
N SER A 74 0.62 -4.46 -12.67
CA SER A 74 -0.65 -4.08 -13.31
C SER A 74 -1.39 -2.99 -12.52
N PHE A 75 -1.43 -3.08 -11.18
CA PHE A 75 -2.00 -2.02 -10.35
C PHE A 75 -1.28 -0.68 -10.52
N MET A 76 0.06 -0.68 -10.60
CA MET A 76 0.82 0.55 -10.85
C MET A 76 0.58 1.09 -12.27
N ASP A 77 0.46 0.22 -13.27
CA ASP A 77 0.21 0.62 -14.66
C ASP A 77 -1.18 1.27 -14.81
N GLU A 78 -2.20 0.70 -14.16
CA GLU A 78 -3.56 1.26 -14.10
C GLU A 78 -3.63 2.62 -13.37
N HIS A 79 -2.66 2.88 -12.50
CA HIS A 79 -2.59 4.07 -11.65
C HIS A 79 -1.27 4.83 -11.82
N ALA A 80 -0.75 4.89 -13.06
CA ALA A 80 0.59 5.39 -13.33
C ALA A 80 0.86 6.82 -12.81
N ALA A 81 -0.17 7.68 -12.77
CA ALA A 81 -0.08 9.04 -12.25
C ALA A 81 0.10 9.11 -10.71
N GLU A 82 -0.29 8.05 -10.01
CA GLU A 82 -0.30 7.96 -8.53
C GLU A 82 0.91 7.17 -7.98
N ILE A 83 1.88 6.86 -8.85
CA ILE A 83 3.13 6.19 -8.47
C ILE A 83 4.00 7.15 -7.66
N ILE A 84 4.49 6.68 -6.52
CA ILE A 84 5.46 7.41 -5.70
C ILE A 84 6.84 7.20 -6.32
N THR A 85 7.22 8.07 -7.25
CA THR A 85 8.39 7.91 -8.13
C THR A 85 9.69 7.66 -7.38
N ASP A 86 9.93 8.35 -6.25
CA ASP A 86 11.14 8.15 -5.44
C ASP A 86 11.24 6.73 -4.88
N ASN A 87 10.12 6.21 -4.38
CA ASN A 87 10.05 4.86 -3.84
C ASN A 87 10.11 3.80 -4.94
N TYR A 88 9.45 4.04 -6.07
CA TYR A 88 9.54 3.20 -7.25
C TYR A 88 10.99 3.08 -7.71
N ASN A 89 11.68 4.21 -7.91
CA ASN A 89 13.07 4.23 -8.37
C ASN A 89 14.02 3.54 -7.39
N ARG A 90 13.76 3.67 -6.08
CA ARG A 90 14.55 2.97 -5.05
C ARG A 90 14.36 1.46 -5.11
N VAL A 91 13.15 1.00 -5.42
CA VAL A 91 12.80 -0.43 -5.39
C VAL A 91 13.13 -1.14 -6.70
N PHE A 92 12.85 -0.51 -7.84
CA PHE A 92 12.97 -1.12 -9.17
C PHE A 92 14.11 -0.55 -10.01
N GLY A 93 14.76 0.53 -9.55
CA GLY A 93 15.69 1.31 -10.35
C GLY A 93 14.97 2.37 -11.19
N LYS A 94 15.75 3.26 -11.81
CA LYS A 94 15.19 4.28 -12.72
C LYS A 94 14.75 3.59 -14.02
N PRO A 95 13.52 3.82 -14.49
CA PRO A 95 13.07 3.30 -15.77
C PRO A 95 13.88 3.92 -16.91
N VAL A 96 14.03 3.17 -18.01
CA VAL A 96 14.58 3.69 -19.26
C VAL A 96 13.50 4.53 -19.93
N GLN A 97 13.84 5.73 -20.38
CA GLN A 97 12.94 6.54 -21.20
C GLN A 97 12.70 5.80 -22.53
N GLY A 98 11.43 5.49 -22.81
CA GLY A 98 10.98 4.85 -24.05
C GLY A 98 10.71 5.83 -25.16
#